data_AF-A0A914BVL7-F1
#
_entry.id   AF-A0A914BVL7-F1
#
_cell.length_a   1.000
_cell.length_b   1.000
_cell.length_c   1.000
_cell.angle_alpha   90.00
_cell.angle_beta   90.00
_cell.angle_gamma   90.00
#
_symmetry.space_group_name_H-M   'P 1'
#
loop_
_entity.id
_entity.type
_entity.pdbx_description
1 polymer ?
#
loop_
_entity_poly.entity_id
_entity_poly.type
_entity_poly.pdbx_seq_one_letter_code
_entity_poly.pdbx_strand_id
1 'polypeptide(L)'
;MSSDSASSLSRMPPSQKQALVTSWRQLKPQAFALMRKILVELEIVAPKVKDIFYKAALVDCFVNKEPRKGATVDEHIRLLIQFFDDLINNIDNEQEAIAMVKRVGQHHAILNQSCGFNANIWEQLGEISMEKICCSDPVQKTRESGRAWRTLIAFVTDELRCGFDGEARVFSRKSSVDIPDEDEVERDRQNELLIKLQEMRMEYHSTVPL
;
A
#
# COMPACT_ATOMS: atom_id res chain seq x y z
N MET A 1 -8.98 8.71 -28.72
CA MET A 1 -7.96 7.70 -29.03
C MET A 1 -7.07 7.57 -27.82
N SER A 2 -7.40 6.66 -26.90
CA SER A 2 -6.55 6.41 -25.74
C SER A 2 -5.42 5.52 -26.20
N SER A 3 -4.17 5.96 -26.03
CA SER A 3 -3.03 5.10 -26.25
C SER A 3 -3.06 4.00 -25.18
N ASP A 4 -3.30 2.76 -25.59
CA ASP A 4 -3.00 1.58 -24.77
C ASP A 4 -1.49 1.53 -24.54
N SER A 5 -1.04 2.26 -23.53
CA SER A 5 0.29 2.04 -22.98
C SER A 5 0.19 0.78 -22.15
N ALA A 6 0.50 -0.37 -22.76
CA ALA A 6 0.64 -1.64 -22.06
C ALA A 6 1.50 -1.43 -20.81
N SER A 7 1.04 -1.82 -19.63
CA SER A 7 1.79 -1.62 -18.39
C SER A 7 3.14 -2.36 -18.45
N SER A 8 4.04 -2.05 -17.52
CA SER A 8 5.28 -2.81 -17.38
C SER A 8 5.02 -4.28 -17.03
N LEU A 9 3.86 -4.60 -16.44
CA LEU A 9 3.46 -5.95 -16.04
C LEU A 9 3.07 -6.81 -17.24
N SER A 10 2.30 -6.29 -18.20
CA SER A 10 1.90 -7.04 -19.42
C SER A 10 3.08 -7.33 -20.35
N ARG A 11 4.12 -6.50 -20.29
CA ARG A 11 5.38 -6.70 -21.02
C ARG A 11 6.33 -7.68 -20.34
N MET A 12 6.02 -8.15 -19.13
CA MET A 12 6.85 -9.12 -18.41
C MET A 12 6.81 -10.49 -19.12
N PRO A 13 7.96 -11.03 -19.59
CA PRO A 13 8.01 -12.34 -20.24
C PRO A 13 7.52 -13.48 -19.33
N PRO A 14 6.98 -14.58 -19.88
CA PRO A 14 6.54 -15.74 -19.08
C PRO A 14 7.63 -16.32 -18.18
N SER A 15 8.89 -16.30 -18.62
CA SER A 15 10.04 -16.74 -17.81
C SER A 15 10.25 -15.88 -16.56
N GLN A 16 10.03 -14.57 -16.66
CA GLN A 16 10.12 -13.63 -15.53
C GLN A 16 8.93 -13.80 -14.59
N LYS A 17 7.72 -13.96 -15.12
CA LYS A 17 6.53 -14.27 -14.31
C LYS A 17 6.72 -15.56 -13.51
N GLN A 18 7.19 -16.63 -14.16
CA GLN A 18 7.48 -17.90 -13.48
C GLN A 18 8.58 -17.73 -12.42
N ALA A 19 9.66 -16.99 -12.73
CA ALA A 19 10.72 -16.72 -11.77
C ALA A 19 10.22 -15.88 -10.58
N LEU A 20 9.29 -14.95 -10.79
CA LEU A 20 8.64 -14.18 -9.73
C LEU A 20 7.84 -15.08 -8.79
N VAL A 21 6.95 -15.90 -9.34
CA VAL A 21 6.13 -16.85 -8.55
C VAL A 21 7.02 -17.79 -7.73
N THR A 22 8.06 -18.36 -8.35
CA THR A 22 8.99 -19.27 -7.67
C THR A 22 9.79 -18.58 -6.57
N SER A 23 10.32 -17.38 -6.84
CA SER A 23 11.11 -16.64 -5.85
C SER A 23 10.26 -16.08 -4.71
N TRP A 24 9.02 -15.66 -4.98
CA TRP A 24 8.07 -15.27 -3.92
C TRP A 24 7.76 -16.42 -2.98
N ARG A 25 7.49 -17.62 -3.51
CA ARG A 25 7.27 -18.83 -2.69
C ARG A 25 8.43 -19.10 -1.72
N GLN A 26 9.66 -18.87 -2.18
CA GLN A 26 10.87 -19.04 -1.36
C GLN A 26 11.12 -17.87 -0.40
N LEU A 27 10.67 -16.66 -0.73
CA LEU A 27 10.78 -15.46 0.10
C LEU A 27 9.71 -15.42 1.21
N LYS A 28 8.54 -16.01 0.97
CA LYS A 28 7.37 -15.94 1.85
C LYS A 28 7.63 -16.34 3.32
N PRO A 29 8.39 -17.41 3.63
CA PRO A 29 8.71 -17.77 5.02
C PRO A 29 9.43 -16.67 5.81
N GLN A 30 10.17 -15.79 5.13
CA GLN A 30 10.90 -14.67 5.72
C GLN A 30 10.25 -13.31 5.42
N ALA A 31 9.10 -13.28 4.74
CA ALA A 31 8.46 -12.05 4.28
C ALA A 31 8.05 -11.15 5.46
N PHE A 32 7.57 -11.72 6.57
CA PHE A 32 7.19 -10.91 7.74
C PHE A 32 8.37 -10.12 8.32
N ALA A 33 9.54 -10.73 8.42
CA ALA A 33 10.74 -10.05 8.89
C ALA A 33 11.25 -9.03 7.86
N LEU A 34 11.17 -9.35 6.57
CA LEU A 34 11.57 -8.46 5.48
C LEU A 34 10.68 -7.21 5.41
N MET A 35 9.36 -7.39 5.41
CA MET A 35 8.39 -6.29 5.37
C MET A 35 8.50 -5.41 6.61
N ARG A 36 8.77 -5.99 7.79
CA ARG A 36 9.10 -5.19 8.98
C ARG A 36 10.32 -4.32 8.76
N LYS A 37 11.42 -4.85 8.21
CA LYS A 37 12.62 -4.07 7.92
C LYS A 37 12.32 -2.91 6.95
N ILE A 38 11.52 -3.17 5.92
CA ILE A 38 11.10 -2.14 4.95
C ILE A 38 10.31 -1.03 5.66
N LEU A 39 9.30 -1.36 6.47
CA LEU A 39 8.50 -0.37 7.17
C LEU A 39 9.29 0.40 8.24
N VAL A 40 10.20 -0.25 8.96
CA VAL A 40 11.08 0.43 9.93
C VAL A 40 11.99 1.42 9.23
N GLU A 41 12.59 1.05 8.10
CA GLU A 41 13.39 1.97 7.29
C GLU A 41 12.53 3.13 6.77
N LEU A 42 11.29 2.85 6.35
CA LEU A 42 10.36 3.87 5.89
C LEU A 42 10.01 4.85 7.02
N GLU A 43 9.78 4.38 8.25
CA GLU A 43 9.55 5.24 9.40
C GLU A 43 10.76 6.14 9.73
N ILE A 44 11.99 5.70 9.43
CA ILE A 44 13.20 6.49 9.62
C ILE A 44 13.28 7.61 8.59
N VAL A 45 13.05 7.31 7.30
CA VAL A 45 13.17 8.31 6.21
C VAL A 45 11.91 9.16 6.04
N ALA A 46 10.77 8.70 6.55
CA ALA A 46 9.48 9.37 6.55
C ALA A 46 8.80 9.26 7.93
N PRO A 47 9.24 10.07 8.93
CA PRO A 47 8.73 9.99 10.31
C PRO A 47 7.20 10.12 10.45
N LYS A 48 6.53 10.74 9.48
CA LYS A 48 5.05 10.82 9.41
C LYS A 48 4.38 9.45 9.39
N VAL A 49 5.02 8.43 8.81
CA VAL A 49 4.52 7.06 8.79
C VAL A 49 4.40 6.50 10.21
N LYS A 50 5.40 6.75 11.05
CA LYS A 50 5.38 6.38 12.46
C LYS A 50 4.25 7.08 13.22
N ASP A 51 4.08 8.38 12.99
CA ASP A 51 2.99 9.17 13.59
C ASP A 51 1.61 8.63 13.20
N ILE A 52 1.43 8.19 11.95
CA ILE A 52 0.18 7.61 11.45
C ILE A 52 -0.15 6.31 12.20
N PHE A 53 0.80 5.39 12.29
CA PHE A 53 0.58 4.13 13.03
C PHE A 53 0.31 4.39 14.51
N TYR A 54 0.99 5.37 15.12
CA TYR A 54 0.72 5.76 16.49
C TYR A 54 -0.70 6.31 16.68
N LYS A 55 -1.12 7.26 15.81
CA LYS A 55 -2.50 7.80 15.82
C LYS A 55 -3.53 6.69 15.63
N ALA A 56 -3.32 5.78 14.67
CA ALA A 56 -4.22 4.68 14.39
C ALA A 56 -4.34 3.71 15.59
N ALA A 57 -3.23 3.43 16.28
CA ALA A 57 -3.23 2.63 17.50
C ALA A 57 -3.98 3.30 18.66
N LEU A 58 -3.80 4.63 18.85
CA LEU A 58 -4.55 5.38 19.87
C LEU A 58 -6.06 5.32 19.59
N VAL A 59 -6.45 5.57 18.34
CA VAL A 59 -7.84 5.50 17.90
C VAL A 59 -8.45 4.13 18.21
N ASP A 60 -7.73 3.07 17.87
CA ASP A 60 -8.18 1.71 18.14
C ASP A 60 -8.41 1.47 19.64
N CYS A 61 -7.52 1.97 20.50
CA CYS A 61 -7.67 1.88 21.96
C CYS A 61 -8.88 2.65 22.52
N PHE A 62 -9.29 3.76 21.91
CA PHE A 62 -10.38 4.60 22.43
C PHE A 62 -11.75 4.31 21.81
N VAL A 63 -11.78 3.85 20.56
CA VAL A 63 -13.02 3.68 19.79
C VAL A 63 -13.50 2.22 19.81
N ASN A 64 -12.59 1.24 19.80
CA ASN A 64 -12.98 -0.18 19.77
C ASN A 64 -13.03 -0.78 21.18
N LYS A 65 -14.25 -1.04 21.67
CA LYS A 65 -14.50 -1.71 22.96
C LYS A 65 -14.24 -3.22 22.94
N GLU A 66 -14.02 -3.82 21.77
CA GLU A 66 -13.64 -5.23 21.62
C GLU A 66 -12.18 -5.39 21.19
N PRO A 67 -11.43 -6.35 21.76
CA PRO A 67 -10.04 -6.62 21.43
C PRO A 67 -9.95 -7.36 20.08
N ARG A 68 -10.25 -6.70 18.96
CA ARG A 68 -10.11 -7.29 17.63
C ARG A 68 -9.13 -6.51 16.79
N LYS A 69 -7.95 -7.12 16.59
CA LYS A 69 -6.85 -6.77 15.65
C LYS A 69 -6.69 -5.27 15.42
N GLY A 70 -5.94 -4.62 16.30
CA GLY A 70 -5.70 -3.19 16.18
C GLY A 70 -4.94 -2.82 14.92
N ALA A 71 -5.01 -1.52 14.57
CA ALA A 71 -4.30 -0.88 13.47
C ALA A 71 -2.78 -0.80 13.73
N THR A 72 -2.18 -1.95 13.99
CA THR A 72 -0.77 -2.13 14.32
C THR A 72 0.06 -2.32 13.06
N VAL A 73 1.34 -1.96 13.14
CA VAL A 73 2.33 -2.24 12.10
C VAL A 73 2.36 -3.74 11.75
N ASP A 74 2.21 -4.61 12.75
CA ASP A 74 2.19 -6.06 12.57
C ASP A 74 1.01 -6.54 11.71
N GLU A 75 -0.18 -5.95 11.89
CA GLU A 75 -1.31 -6.27 11.02
C GLU A 75 -1.11 -5.71 9.61
N HIS A 76 -0.58 -4.49 9.49
CA HIS A 76 -0.24 -3.92 8.19
C HIS A 76 0.80 -4.76 7.43
N ILE A 77 1.76 -5.38 8.12
CA ILE A 77 2.70 -6.32 7.52
C ILE A 77 1.96 -7.55 6.97
N ARG A 78 0.98 -8.11 7.70
CA ARG A 78 0.20 -9.26 7.22
C ARG A 78 -0.61 -8.88 5.98
N LEU A 79 -1.24 -7.70 5.98
CA LEU A 79 -1.94 -7.16 4.82
C LEU A 79 -1.01 -6.97 3.62
N LEU A 80 0.20 -6.48 3.84
CA LEU A 80 1.19 -6.30 2.77
C LEU A 80 1.63 -7.65 2.17
N ILE A 81 1.82 -8.69 2.99
CA ILE A 81 2.15 -10.04 2.50
C ILE A 81 1.00 -10.61 1.67
N GLN A 82 -0.24 -10.49 2.18
CA GLN A 82 -1.43 -10.95 1.47
C GLN A 82 -1.61 -10.18 0.15
N PHE A 83 -1.38 -8.88 0.14
CA PHE A 83 -1.38 -8.08 -1.08
C PHE A 83 -0.39 -8.60 -2.14
N PHE A 84 0.85 -8.94 -1.75
CA PHE A 84 1.79 -9.54 -2.69
C PHE A 84 1.38 -10.94 -3.14
N ASP A 85 0.77 -11.76 -2.27
CA ASP A 85 0.18 -13.04 -2.69
C ASP A 85 -0.89 -12.85 -3.76
N ASP A 86 -1.87 -11.98 -3.51
CA ASP A 86 -2.98 -11.75 -4.41
C ASP A 86 -2.52 -11.14 -5.73
N LEU A 87 -1.59 -10.17 -5.68
CA LEU A 87 -1.03 -9.54 -6.87
C LEU A 87 -0.24 -10.52 -7.74
N ILE A 88 0.60 -11.36 -7.12
CA ILE A 88 1.41 -12.33 -7.86
C ILE A 88 0.53 -13.45 -8.43
N ASN A 89 -0.53 -13.85 -7.73
CA ASN A 89 -1.50 -14.82 -8.23
C ASN A 89 -2.30 -14.27 -9.43
N ASN A 90 -2.51 -12.95 -9.50
CA ASN A 90 -3.26 -12.28 -10.57
C ASN A 90 -2.35 -11.60 -11.62
N ILE A 91 -1.05 -11.93 -11.67
CA ILE A 91 -0.09 -11.22 -12.54
C ILE A 91 -0.38 -11.33 -14.04
N ASP A 92 -1.16 -12.33 -14.45
CA ASP A 92 -1.61 -12.49 -15.83
C ASP A 92 -2.86 -11.66 -16.16
N ASN A 93 -3.62 -11.22 -15.16
CA ASN A 93 -4.76 -10.32 -15.32
C ASN A 93 -4.34 -8.87 -15.03
N GLU A 94 -3.80 -8.20 -16.04
CA GLU A 94 -3.28 -6.84 -15.92
C GLU A 94 -4.31 -5.84 -15.40
N GLN A 95 -5.57 -5.90 -15.88
CA GLN A 95 -6.59 -4.93 -15.48
C GLN A 95 -6.95 -5.09 -14.00
N GLU A 96 -7.03 -6.33 -13.52
CA GLU A 96 -7.29 -6.63 -12.11
C GLU A 96 -6.11 -6.26 -11.22
N ALA A 97 -4.87 -6.53 -11.66
CA ALA A 97 -3.66 -6.11 -10.95
C ALA A 97 -3.60 -4.58 -10.81
N ILE A 98 -3.83 -3.83 -11.89
CA ILE A 98 -3.87 -2.36 -11.85
C ILE A 98 -4.96 -1.87 -10.89
N ALA A 99 -6.17 -2.41 -10.99
CA ALA A 99 -7.29 -2.00 -10.15
C ALA A 99 -7.02 -2.27 -8.66
N MET A 100 -6.44 -3.42 -8.33
CA MET A 100 -6.05 -3.80 -6.97
C MET A 100 -5.03 -2.82 -6.40
N VAL A 101 -3.94 -2.54 -7.13
CA VAL A 101 -2.89 -1.64 -6.64
C VAL A 101 -3.40 -0.20 -6.50
N LYS A 102 -4.16 0.30 -7.49
CA LYS A 102 -4.75 1.66 -7.41
C LYS A 102 -5.68 1.81 -6.21
N ARG A 103 -6.50 0.80 -5.91
CA ARG A 103 -7.42 0.84 -4.77
C ARG A 103 -6.68 1.03 -3.45
N VAL A 104 -5.54 0.36 -3.27
CA VAL A 104 -4.69 0.56 -2.07
C VAL A 104 -4.23 2.02 -1.98
N GLY A 105 -3.75 2.60 -3.08
CA GLY A 105 -3.35 4.01 -3.13
C GLY A 105 -4.49 4.98 -2.81
N GLN A 106 -5.68 4.73 -3.36
CA GLN A 106 -6.89 5.52 -3.11
C GLN A 106 -7.32 5.49 -1.65
N HIS A 107 -7.30 4.31 -1.02
CA HIS A 107 -7.63 4.14 0.39
C HIS A 107 -6.70 4.99 1.29
N HIS A 108 -5.41 5.03 0.98
CA HIS A 108 -4.45 5.84 1.72
C HIS A 108 -4.57 7.35 1.47
N ALA A 109 -5.33 7.80 0.45
CA ALA A 109 -5.45 9.22 0.12
C ALA A 109 -6.09 10.05 1.23
N ILE A 110 -6.93 9.45 2.08
CA ILE A 110 -7.54 10.14 3.23
C ILE A 110 -6.48 10.62 4.23
N LEU A 111 -5.36 9.91 4.34
CA LEU A 111 -4.26 10.25 5.25
C LEU A 111 -3.53 11.54 4.85
N ASN A 112 -3.71 12.00 3.61
CA ASN A 112 -3.14 13.26 3.15
C ASN A 112 -3.71 14.46 3.89
N GLN A 113 -5.02 14.45 4.19
CA GLN A 113 -5.69 15.60 4.79
C GLN A 113 -5.30 15.83 6.25
N SER A 114 -5.17 14.76 7.04
CA SER A 114 -5.08 14.84 8.52
C SER A 114 -3.74 14.37 9.09
N CYS A 115 -2.95 13.65 8.29
CA CYS A 115 -1.69 13.05 8.73
C CYS A 115 -0.48 13.46 7.89
N GLY A 116 -0.68 14.27 6.85
CA GLY A 116 0.40 14.73 5.97
C GLY A 116 1.03 13.63 5.12
N PHE A 117 0.31 12.51 4.93
CA PHE A 117 0.74 11.44 4.03
C PHE A 117 0.70 11.93 2.58
N ASN A 118 1.77 11.75 1.81
CA ASN A 118 1.86 12.31 0.46
C ASN A 118 2.57 11.35 -0.50
N ALA A 119 2.55 11.68 -1.79
CA ALA A 119 3.09 10.83 -2.85
C ALA A 119 4.57 10.46 -2.69
N ASN A 120 5.39 11.32 -2.07
CA ASN A 120 6.82 11.04 -1.84
C ASN A 120 7.04 9.83 -0.91
N ILE A 121 6.11 9.57 0.00
CA ILE A 121 6.19 8.40 0.89
C ILE A 121 6.09 7.10 0.08
N TRP A 122 5.29 7.07 -1.00
CA TRP A 122 5.24 5.93 -1.89
C TRP A 122 6.55 5.72 -2.65
N GLU A 123 7.19 6.81 -3.11
CA GLU A 123 8.50 6.74 -3.78
C GLU A 123 9.56 6.16 -2.84
N GLN A 124 9.63 6.66 -1.60
CA GLN A 124 10.54 6.14 -0.58
C GLN A 124 10.27 4.67 -0.24
N LEU A 125 8.99 4.28 -0.13
CA LEU A 125 8.63 2.86 0.05
C LEU A 125 9.10 2.01 -1.13
N GLY A 126 8.94 2.50 -2.36
CA GLY A 126 9.38 1.83 -3.58
C GLY A 126 10.90 1.63 -3.62
N GLU A 127 11.67 2.67 -3.31
CA GLU A 127 13.14 2.62 -3.25
C GLU A 127 13.65 1.63 -2.20
N ILE A 128 13.11 1.71 -0.98
CA ILE A 128 13.47 0.78 0.12
C ILE A 128 13.09 -0.65 -0.25
N SER A 129 11.89 -0.85 -0.79
CA SER A 129 11.43 -2.17 -1.25
C SER A 129 12.34 -2.72 -2.34
N MET A 130 12.74 -1.88 -3.30
CA MET A 130 13.68 -2.22 -4.36
C MET A 130 14.99 -2.74 -3.76
N GLU A 131 15.58 -2.01 -2.82
CA GLU A 131 16.82 -2.39 -2.15
C GLU A 131 16.67 -3.71 -1.39
N LYS A 132 15.71 -3.80 -0.45
CA LYS A 132 15.63 -4.93 0.47
C LYS A 132 15.14 -6.22 -0.20
N ILE A 133 14.17 -6.12 -1.12
CA ILE A 133 13.63 -7.31 -1.82
C ILE A 133 14.65 -7.80 -2.87
N CYS A 134 15.24 -6.93 -3.68
CA CYS A 134 16.19 -7.35 -4.70
C CYS A 134 17.53 -7.86 -4.12
N CYS A 135 17.84 -7.52 -2.86
CA CYS A 135 18.98 -8.07 -2.13
C CYS A 135 18.68 -9.40 -1.41
N SER A 136 17.46 -9.92 -1.45
CA SER A 136 17.12 -11.17 -0.80
C SER A 136 17.60 -12.39 -1.61
N ASP A 137 18.20 -13.39 -0.95
CA ASP A 137 18.76 -14.58 -1.61
C ASP A 137 17.81 -15.24 -2.64
N PRO A 138 16.51 -15.46 -2.35
CA PRO A 138 15.61 -16.07 -3.33
C PRO A 138 15.46 -15.28 -4.63
N VAL A 139 15.60 -13.94 -4.56
CA VAL A 139 15.46 -13.02 -5.69
C VAL A 139 16.75 -12.98 -6.52
N GLN A 140 17.90 -13.09 -5.86
CA GLN A 140 19.21 -13.03 -6.53
C GLN A 140 19.61 -14.33 -7.22
N LYS A 141 18.92 -15.45 -6.94
CA LYS A 141 19.22 -16.76 -7.55
C LYS A 141 19.24 -16.76 -9.07
N THR A 142 18.40 -15.94 -9.72
CA THR A 142 18.36 -15.86 -11.18
C THR A 142 18.22 -14.42 -11.66
N ARG A 143 18.79 -14.13 -12.84
CA ARG A 143 18.64 -12.82 -13.50
C ARG A 143 17.18 -12.48 -13.79
N GLU A 144 16.39 -13.49 -14.15
CA GLU A 144 14.97 -13.32 -14.46
C GLU A 144 14.15 -13.00 -13.21
N SER A 145 14.45 -13.60 -12.05
CA SER A 145 13.80 -13.23 -10.78
C SER A 145 14.11 -11.80 -10.40
N GLY A 146 15.39 -11.41 -10.42
CA GLY A 146 15.78 -10.03 -10.12
C GLY A 146 15.15 -9.01 -11.08
N ARG A 147 15.02 -9.34 -12.38
CA ARG A 147 14.31 -8.48 -13.35
C ARG A 147 12.81 -8.38 -13.03
N ALA A 148 12.17 -9.50 -12.77
CA ALA A 148 10.74 -9.55 -12.48
C ALA A 148 10.38 -8.73 -11.25
N TRP A 149 11.17 -8.84 -10.16
CA TRP A 149 10.95 -8.07 -8.94
C TRP A 149 11.12 -6.56 -9.14
N ARG A 150 12.15 -6.11 -9.88
CA ARG A 150 12.29 -4.68 -10.19
C ARG A 150 11.10 -4.15 -10.97
N THR A 151 10.64 -4.90 -11.97
CA THR A 151 9.46 -4.56 -12.76
C THR A 151 8.20 -4.50 -11.90
N LEU A 152 7.99 -5.49 -11.02
CA LEU A 152 6.83 -5.54 -10.12
C LEU A 152 6.84 -4.36 -9.14
N ILE A 153 7.98 -4.07 -8.50
CA ILE A 153 8.07 -2.99 -7.50
C ILE A 153 7.85 -1.63 -8.14
N ALA A 154 8.43 -1.39 -9.33
CA ALA A 154 8.18 -0.17 -10.08
C ALA A 154 6.70 -0.04 -10.43
N PHE A 155 6.09 -1.10 -10.98
CA PHE A 155 4.66 -1.15 -11.26
C PHE A 155 3.80 -0.84 -10.03
N VAL A 156 4.06 -1.50 -8.90
CA VAL A 156 3.30 -1.30 -7.67
C VAL A 156 3.42 0.15 -7.20
N THR A 157 4.62 0.71 -7.21
CA THR A 157 4.88 2.08 -6.75
C THR A 157 4.16 3.11 -7.62
N ASP A 158 4.23 2.95 -8.94
CA ASP A 158 3.61 3.85 -9.91
C ASP A 158 2.07 3.82 -9.79
N GLU A 159 1.48 2.63 -9.71
CA GLU A 159 0.02 2.50 -9.63
C GLU A 159 -0.54 2.90 -8.25
N LEU A 160 0.19 2.65 -7.16
CA LEU A 160 -0.16 3.15 -5.82
C LEU A 160 -0.23 4.68 -5.83
N ARG A 161 0.81 5.31 -6.39
CA ARG A 161 0.86 6.77 -6.52
C ARG A 161 -0.24 7.28 -7.43
N CYS A 162 -0.50 6.64 -8.57
CA CYS A 162 -1.55 7.02 -9.50
C CYS A 162 -2.93 7.02 -8.82
N GLY A 163 -3.25 5.93 -8.09
CA GLY A 163 -4.48 5.82 -7.31
C GLY A 163 -4.57 6.90 -6.22
N PHE A 164 -3.48 7.11 -5.48
CA PHE A 164 -3.38 8.11 -4.42
C PHE A 164 -3.60 9.54 -4.95
N ASP A 165 -2.85 9.96 -5.96
CA ASP A 165 -2.92 11.33 -6.51
C ASP A 165 -4.28 11.63 -7.14
N GLY A 166 -4.93 10.61 -7.71
CA GLY A 166 -6.30 10.70 -8.22
C GLY A 166 -7.28 11.10 -7.11
N GLU A 167 -7.27 10.37 -6.01
CA GLU A 167 -8.23 10.52 -4.92
C GLU A 167 -7.89 11.69 -3.98
N ALA A 168 -6.61 11.93 -3.71
CA ALA A 168 -6.14 13.02 -2.86
C ALA A 168 -6.59 14.40 -3.40
N ARG A 169 -6.66 14.56 -4.73
CA ARG A 169 -7.19 15.76 -5.39
C ARG A 169 -8.68 15.95 -5.17
N VAL A 170 -9.46 14.86 -5.11
CA VAL A 170 -10.91 14.91 -4.83
C VAL A 170 -11.12 15.39 -3.39
N PHE A 171 -10.36 14.83 -2.45
CA PHE A 171 -10.41 15.21 -1.04
C PHE A 171 -10.01 16.67 -0.80
N SER A 172 -8.96 17.17 -1.45
CA SER A 172 -8.57 18.57 -1.37
C SER A 172 -9.66 19.53 -1.88
N ARG A 173 -10.40 19.16 -2.93
CA ARG A 173 -11.48 19.99 -3.49
C ARG A 173 -12.73 20.05 -2.62
N LYS A 174 -13.11 18.94 -1.98
CA LYS A 174 -14.25 18.91 -1.05
C LYS A 174 -13.99 19.80 0.17
N SER A 175 -12.75 19.78 0.68
CA SER A 175 -12.33 20.62 1.81
C SER A 175 -12.39 22.13 1.55
N SER A 176 -12.38 22.58 0.30
CA SER A 176 -12.36 24.01 -0.07
C SER A 176 -13.76 24.62 -0.30
N VAL A 177 -14.83 23.83 -0.21
CA VAL A 177 -16.21 24.29 -0.50
C VAL A 177 -16.98 24.66 0.78
N ASP A 178 -16.51 24.27 1.96
CA ASP A 178 -17.15 24.58 3.24
C ASP A 178 -16.27 25.53 4.07
N ILE A 179 -16.72 26.77 4.27
CA ILE A 179 -16.21 27.66 5.33
C ILE A 179 -17.21 27.66 6.50
N PRO A 180 -17.00 26.78 7.50
CA PRO A 180 -17.44 27.05 8.86
C PRO A 180 -16.27 26.94 9.87
N ASP A 181 -16.56 27.31 11.12
CA ASP A 181 -15.64 27.45 12.26
C ASP A 181 -14.53 26.37 12.33
N GLU A 182 -13.27 26.81 12.41
CA GLU A 182 -12.07 25.94 12.28
C GLU A 182 -12.04 24.79 13.32
N ASP A 183 -12.62 25.00 14.50
CA ASP A 183 -12.65 24.01 15.59
C ASP A 183 -13.73 22.92 15.43
N GLU A 184 -14.84 23.18 14.74
CA GLU A 184 -15.84 22.14 14.41
C GLU A 184 -15.40 21.32 13.20
N VAL A 185 -14.84 21.97 12.19
CA VAL A 185 -14.34 21.32 10.97
C VAL A 185 -13.22 20.33 11.27
N GLU A 186 -12.29 20.67 12.18
CA GLU A 186 -11.20 19.76 12.54
C GLU A 186 -11.71 18.53 13.32
N ARG A 187 -12.71 18.71 14.19
CA ARG A 187 -13.36 17.60 14.90
C ARG A 187 -14.14 16.69 13.95
N ASP A 188 -14.88 17.27 13.02
CA ASP A 188 -15.64 16.51 12.02
C ASP A 188 -14.72 15.78 11.04
N ARG A 189 -13.61 16.42 10.61
CA ARG A 189 -12.56 15.75 9.81
C ARG A 189 -11.90 14.62 10.56
N GLN A 190 -11.60 14.81 11.85
CA GLN A 190 -11.10 13.71 12.68
C GLN A 190 -12.12 12.59 12.74
N ASN A 191 -13.40 12.88 12.97
CA ASN A 191 -14.44 11.86 13.04
C ASN A 191 -14.63 11.12 11.70
N GLU A 192 -14.59 11.83 10.56
CA GLU A 192 -14.64 11.24 9.22
C GLU A 192 -13.40 10.36 8.93
N LEU A 193 -12.22 10.79 9.38
CA LEU A 193 -11.00 9.97 9.32
C LEU A 193 -11.15 8.68 10.12
N LEU A 194 -11.70 8.76 11.33
CA LEU A 194 -11.93 7.59 12.19
C LEU A 194 -12.84 6.57 11.50
N ILE A 195 -13.94 7.05 10.92
CA ILE A 195 -14.90 6.21 10.17
C ILE A 195 -14.22 5.59 8.95
N LYS A 196 -13.45 6.35 8.17
CA LYS A 196 -12.76 5.81 6.98
C LYS A 196 -11.63 4.84 7.31
N LEU A 197 -10.89 5.07 8.40
CA LEU A 197 -9.92 4.10 8.90
C LEU A 197 -10.58 2.77 9.27
N GLN A 198 -11.81 2.80 9.77
CA GLN A 198 -12.62 1.61 10.03
C GLN A 198 -13.15 0.97 8.74
N GLU A 199 -13.64 1.75 7.79
CA GLU A 199 -14.15 1.26 6.49
C GLU A 199 -13.07 0.58 5.65
N MET A 200 -11.87 1.17 5.56
CA MET A 200 -10.73 0.58 4.85
C MET A 200 -10.38 -0.83 5.36
N ARG A 201 -10.59 -1.06 6.66
CA ARG A 201 -10.38 -2.37 7.29
C ARG A 201 -11.48 -3.37 6.92
N MET A 202 -12.72 -2.92 6.83
CA MET A 202 -13.88 -3.78 6.53
C MET A 202 -13.98 -4.14 5.05
N GLU A 203 -13.70 -3.21 4.15
CA GLU A 203 -13.78 -3.43 2.69
C GLU A 203 -12.68 -4.39 2.19
N TYR A 204 -11.52 -4.40 2.83
CA TYR A 204 -10.50 -5.41 2.55
C TYR A 204 -10.95 -6.82 2.94
N HIS A 205 -11.72 -6.97 4.02
CA HIS A 205 -12.27 -8.27 4.44
C HIS A 205 -13.48 -8.73 3.62
N SER A 206 -14.24 -7.82 2.98
CA SER A 206 -15.41 -8.18 2.17
C SER A 206 -15.10 -8.55 0.71
N THR A 207 -13.90 -8.23 0.22
CA THR A 207 -13.49 -8.46 -1.18
C THR A 207 -12.70 -9.74 -1.39
N VAL A 208 -12.45 -10.50 -0.33
CA VAL A 208 -11.77 -11.80 -0.35
C VAL A 208 -12.81 -12.89 -0.09
N PRO A 209 -13.07 -13.81 -1.04
CA PRO A 209 -13.86 -15.00 -0.76
C PRO A 209 -13.16 -15.86 0.29
N LEU A 210 -13.91 -16.36 1.27
CA LEU A 210 -13.45 -17.34 2.27
C LEU A 210 -12.89 -18.61 1.60
#